data_AF-A0AAX0Q9B4-F1
#
_entry.id   AF-A0AAX0Q9B4-F1
#
_cell.length_a   1.000
_cell.length_b   1.000
_cell.length_c   1.000
_cell.angle_alpha   90.00
_cell.angle_beta   90.00
_cell.angle_gamma   90.00
#
_symmetry.space_group_name_H-M   'P 1'
#
loop_
_entity.id
_entity.type
_entity.pdbx_description
1 polymer ?
#
loop_
_entity_poly.entity_id
_entity_poly.type
_entity_poly.pdbx_seq_one_letter_code
_entity_poly.pdbx_strand_id
1 'polypeptide(L)'
;MKEYKTVSKVAGPLLFVEKTEPVSYEEQVSLVLADGTMKRGQVLDTSEDLVVVQCFETTTGLGRDTGVRFLGETFKMPVSKTMLGRILSGGGKPIDGGPAIVPDKRLDINGAAINPYARGTPRDFIQTGISTIDGTNTLVRGQKLPIFSSAGLPHNEIALQIARQAKVPGSSDEFAVVFAAMGITREEANYFMADFERTGALERAVVFLNLADDPAVERTVTPRLALTTAEYLAYELGYHVLVILTDMTNYCEALRQIGAAREEVPGRRGYPGYMYTDLASIYERAGIIKGLKGSVTQIPILTMPGDDITHPIPDLTGYITEGQIVISPELHRKGIYPPINVLPSLSRLMNLGIGKGMTRDDHKKVSDMMYSGYAEGVDLRGLVAIVGKDALSERDQKFLEFADAFENKFVRQGSDEDRTIAQTLDVGWGMFTQLPESELEKRIDRDLIKTYHPNYRK
;
A
#
# COMPACT_ATOMS: atom_id res chain seq x y z
N MET A 1 26.09 -27.35 -13.49
CA MET A 1 25.02 -26.55 -14.14
C MET A 1 25.32 -26.51 -15.62
N LYS A 2 24.39 -26.94 -16.48
CA LYS A 2 24.61 -27.01 -17.94
C LYS A 2 24.40 -25.63 -18.57
N GLU A 3 25.18 -25.32 -19.60
CA GLU A 3 25.04 -24.08 -20.38
C GLU A 3 24.59 -24.44 -21.80
N TYR A 4 23.48 -23.86 -22.22
CA TYR A 4 22.87 -24.03 -23.53
C TYR A 4 23.30 -22.87 -24.44
N LYS A 5 23.80 -23.18 -25.64
CA LYS A 5 24.11 -22.18 -26.69
C LYS A 5 23.19 -22.35 -27.90
N THR A 6 21.94 -22.67 -27.61
CA THR A 6 20.91 -23.07 -28.57
C THR A 6 19.82 -22.01 -28.68
N VAL A 7 20.20 -20.73 -28.56
CA VAL A 7 19.28 -19.61 -28.73
C VAL A 7 18.90 -19.52 -30.21
N SER A 8 17.65 -19.83 -30.54
CA SER A 8 17.14 -19.86 -31.91
C SER A 8 16.75 -18.46 -32.40
N LYS A 9 16.09 -17.68 -31.52
CA LYS A 9 15.57 -16.33 -31.80
C LYS A 9 15.62 -15.44 -30.57
N VAL A 10 15.82 -14.14 -30.79
CA VAL A 10 15.61 -13.08 -29.81
C VAL A 10 14.52 -12.14 -30.35
N ALA A 11 13.49 -11.86 -29.56
CA ALA A 11 12.40 -10.96 -29.93
C ALA A 11 12.03 -10.06 -28.74
N GLY A 12 12.35 -8.76 -28.84
CA GLY A 12 12.12 -7.82 -27.73
C GLY A 12 12.85 -8.26 -26.45
N PRO A 13 12.14 -8.47 -25.32
CA PRO A 13 12.71 -8.99 -24.07
C PRO A 13 12.83 -10.52 -24.00
N LEU A 14 12.42 -11.25 -25.05
CA LEU A 14 12.28 -12.70 -25.03
C LEU A 14 13.41 -13.40 -25.81
N LEU A 15 13.90 -14.50 -25.25
CA LEU A 15 14.80 -15.44 -25.90
C LEU A 15 14.09 -16.78 -26.08
N PHE A 16 14.21 -17.34 -27.28
CA PHE A 16 13.69 -18.65 -27.63
C PHE A 16 14.88 -19.61 -27.65
N VAL A 17 14.87 -20.61 -26.77
CA VAL A 17 15.98 -21.52 -26.56
C VAL A 17 15.50 -22.94 -26.84
N GLU A 18 16.22 -23.66 -27.69
CA GLU A 18 15.96 -25.09 -27.89
C GLU A 18 16.53 -25.86 -26.69
N LYS A 19 15.69 -26.68 -26.05
CA LYS A 19 16.08 -27.46 -24.87
C LYS A 19 16.19 -28.93 -25.23
N THR A 20 17.08 -29.62 -24.52
CA THR A 20 17.25 -31.08 -24.64
C THR A 20 16.83 -31.83 -23.38
N GLU A 21 16.43 -31.08 -22.34
CA GLU A 21 15.99 -31.60 -21.05
C GLU A 21 14.75 -30.82 -20.56
N PRO A 22 13.95 -31.38 -19.66
CA PRO A 22 12.83 -30.65 -19.04
C PRO A 22 13.32 -29.41 -18.29
N VAL A 23 12.63 -28.29 -18.51
CA VAL A 23 12.85 -26.99 -17.85
C VAL A 23 11.51 -26.58 -17.26
N SER A 24 11.49 -26.06 -16.05
CA SER A 24 10.25 -25.76 -15.32
C SER A 24 9.75 -24.35 -15.64
N TYR A 25 8.42 -24.17 -15.57
CA TYR A 25 7.80 -22.84 -15.57
C TYR A 25 8.33 -22.00 -14.40
N GLU A 26 8.52 -20.69 -14.62
CA GLU A 26 9.06 -19.73 -13.64
C GLU A 26 10.47 -20.01 -13.12
N GLU A 27 11.18 -20.98 -13.70
CA GLU A 27 12.55 -21.28 -13.35
C GLU A 27 13.48 -20.09 -13.65
N GLN A 28 14.39 -19.80 -12.72
CA GLN A 28 15.39 -18.76 -12.91
C GLN A 28 16.43 -19.17 -13.96
N VAL A 29 16.82 -18.18 -14.75
CA VAL A 29 17.79 -18.33 -15.82
C VAL A 29 18.90 -17.31 -15.66
N SER A 30 20.13 -17.73 -15.87
CA SER A 30 21.28 -16.85 -16.03
C SER A 30 21.70 -16.83 -17.49
N LEU A 31 21.71 -15.64 -18.07
CA LEU A 31 22.09 -15.37 -19.46
C LEU A 31 23.53 -14.85 -19.48
N VAL A 32 24.40 -15.53 -20.22
CA VAL A 32 25.83 -15.24 -20.35
C VAL A 32 26.06 -14.66 -21.73
N LEU A 33 26.35 -13.36 -21.82
CA LEU A 33 26.67 -12.70 -23.07
C LEU A 33 28.08 -13.09 -23.54
N ALA A 34 28.38 -12.84 -24.82
CA ALA A 34 29.69 -13.14 -25.41
C ALA A 34 30.86 -12.37 -24.77
N ASP A 35 30.58 -11.18 -24.21
CA ASP A 35 31.54 -10.37 -23.46
C ASP A 35 31.74 -10.85 -22.00
N GLY A 36 31.03 -11.90 -21.58
CA GLY A 36 31.03 -12.43 -20.22
C GLY A 36 30.06 -11.72 -19.27
N THR A 37 29.32 -10.70 -19.74
CA THR A 37 28.30 -10.03 -18.93
C THR A 37 27.18 -11.01 -18.58
N MET A 38 26.78 -11.01 -17.31
CA MET A 38 25.73 -11.88 -16.79
C MET A 38 24.43 -11.09 -16.64
N LYS A 39 23.36 -11.58 -17.27
CA LYS A 39 22.00 -11.09 -17.10
C LYS A 39 21.12 -12.16 -16.46
N ARG A 40 20.01 -11.73 -15.87
CA ARG A 40 19.02 -12.62 -15.24
C ARG A 40 17.80 -12.73 -16.14
N GLY A 41 17.14 -13.85 -16.02
CA GLY A 41 15.86 -14.07 -16.66
C GLY A 41 15.03 -15.10 -15.94
N GLN A 42 13.85 -15.34 -16.49
CA GLN A 42 12.89 -16.32 -15.99
C GLN A 42 12.24 -17.03 -17.15
N VAL A 43 11.97 -18.31 -16.97
CA VAL A 43 11.19 -19.11 -17.92
C VAL A 43 9.73 -18.66 -17.89
N LEU A 44 9.22 -18.23 -19.04
CA LEU A 44 7.84 -17.82 -19.22
C LEU A 44 6.96 -18.93 -19.75
N ASP A 45 7.50 -19.77 -20.62
CA ASP A 45 6.75 -20.86 -21.20
C ASP A 45 7.71 -21.96 -21.62
N THR A 46 7.23 -23.18 -21.63
CA THR A 46 8.04 -24.36 -21.93
C THR A 46 7.19 -25.40 -22.67
N SER A 47 7.65 -25.78 -23.86
CA SER A 47 7.05 -26.85 -24.67
C SER A 47 7.92 -28.11 -24.63
N GLU A 48 7.79 -29.06 -25.55
CA GLU A 48 8.67 -30.23 -25.61
C GLU A 48 10.11 -29.84 -25.99
N ASP A 49 10.28 -29.05 -27.05
CA ASP A 49 11.58 -28.74 -27.64
C ASP A 49 12.07 -27.32 -27.39
N LEU A 50 11.16 -26.41 -27.00
CA LEU A 50 11.46 -24.98 -26.91
C LEU A 50 11.09 -24.42 -25.53
N VAL A 51 11.91 -23.49 -25.04
CA VAL A 51 11.62 -22.70 -23.86
C VAL A 51 11.73 -21.21 -24.19
N VAL A 52 10.78 -20.44 -23.67
CA VAL A 52 10.75 -18.98 -23.80
C VAL A 52 11.27 -18.39 -22.50
N VAL A 53 12.37 -17.67 -22.57
CA VAL A 53 13.00 -17.00 -21.43
C VAL A 53 12.82 -15.49 -21.57
N GLN A 54 12.33 -14.84 -20.53
CA GLN A 54 12.32 -13.39 -20.43
C GLN A 54 13.59 -12.89 -19.74
N CYS A 55 14.31 -11.99 -20.40
CA CYS A 55 15.40 -11.25 -19.78
C CYS A 55 14.84 -10.13 -18.89
N PHE A 56 15.40 -9.99 -17.68
CA PHE A 56 15.00 -8.94 -16.74
C PHE A 56 15.64 -7.60 -17.10
N GLU A 57 16.94 -7.61 -17.39
CA GLU A 57 17.67 -6.42 -17.84
C GLU A 57 17.46 -6.15 -19.34
N THR A 58 18.09 -5.09 -19.86
CA THR A 58 18.07 -4.73 -21.29
C THR A 58 18.49 -5.92 -22.18
N THR A 59 17.89 -6.05 -23.36
CA THR A 59 18.26 -7.09 -24.33
C THR A 59 19.38 -6.72 -25.28
N THR A 60 19.97 -5.53 -25.10
CA THR A 60 21.17 -5.13 -25.85
C THR A 60 22.30 -6.13 -25.61
N GLY A 61 22.91 -6.60 -26.69
CA GLY A 61 23.99 -7.60 -26.65
C GLY A 61 23.53 -9.06 -26.53
N LEU A 62 22.21 -9.33 -26.46
CA LEU A 62 21.70 -10.68 -26.57
C LEU A 62 21.68 -11.12 -28.03
N GLY A 63 22.35 -12.23 -28.32
CA GLY A 63 22.42 -12.85 -29.63
C GLY A 63 22.27 -14.37 -29.55
N ARG A 64 22.45 -15.04 -30.70
CA ARG A 64 22.42 -16.52 -30.77
C ARG A 64 23.58 -17.20 -30.04
N ASP A 65 24.64 -16.45 -29.81
CA ASP A 65 25.85 -16.82 -29.07
C ASP A 65 25.71 -16.70 -27.55
N THR A 66 24.58 -16.17 -27.07
CA THR A 66 24.27 -16.08 -25.63
C THR A 66 24.19 -17.48 -25.01
N GLY A 67 24.96 -17.71 -23.96
CA GLY A 67 24.86 -18.89 -23.12
C GLY A 67 23.66 -18.79 -22.16
N VAL A 68 22.89 -19.85 -22.03
CA VAL A 68 21.69 -19.90 -21.17
C VAL A 68 21.90 -20.98 -20.11
N ARG A 69 21.85 -20.61 -18.83
CA ARG A 69 21.98 -21.52 -17.69
C ARG A 69 20.71 -21.53 -16.87
N PHE A 70 20.03 -22.68 -16.86
CA PHE A 70 18.85 -22.91 -16.02
C PHE A 70 19.30 -23.29 -14.60
N LEU A 71 18.73 -22.63 -13.59
CA LEU A 71 19.20 -22.73 -12.20
C LEU A 71 18.51 -23.86 -11.41
N GLY A 72 17.43 -24.45 -11.92
CA GLY A 72 16.67 -25.52 -11.27
C GLY A 72 15.77 -25.04 -10.14
N GLU A 73 15.58 -23.73 -9.97
CA GLU A 73 14.75 -23.17 -8.91
C GLU A 73 14.02 -21.90 -9.34
N THR A 74 12.87 -21.65 -8.69
CA THR A 74 12.12 -20.40 -8.79
C THR A 74 12.81 -19.26 -8.05
N PHE A 75 12.32 -18.03 -8.24
CA PHE A 75 12.86 -16.88 -7.52
C PHE A 75 12.55 -16.99 -6.02
N LYS A 76 13.61 -17.00 -5.19
CA LYS A 76 13.49 -17.10 -3.73
C LYS A 76 14.09 -15.88 -3.02
N MET A 77 13.41 -15.41 -1.99
CA MET A 77 13.90 -14.39 -1.08
C MET A 77 14.75 -15.03 0.03
N PRO A 78 16.02 -14.62 0.21
CA PRO A 78 16.78 -14.95 1.42
C PRO A 78 16.23 -14.15 2.60
N VAL A 79 15.44 -14.80 3.46
CA VAL A 79 14.81 -14.15 4.62
C VAL A 79 15.62 -14.37 5.89
N SER A 80 15.74 -13.32 6.70
CA SER A 80 16.30 -13.39 8.05
C SER A 80 15.77 -12.25 8.93
N LYS A 81 15.77 -12.43 10.25
CA LYS A 81 15.46 -11.35 11.19
C LYS A 81 16.41 -10.16 11.05
N THR A 82 17.65 -10.39 10.61
CA THR A 82 18.67 -9.33 10.42
C THR A 82 18.39 -8.41 9.23
N MET A 83 17.25 -8.60 8.54
CA MET A 83 16.80 -7.70 7.49
C MET A 83 16.16 -6.42 8.04
N LEU A 84 15.70 -6.43 9.30
CA LEU A 84 15.26 -5.19 9.97
C LEU A 84 16.44 -4.21 10.03
N GLY A 85 16.20 -2.96 9.64
CA GLY A 85 17.24 -1.94 9.48
C GLY A 85 17.93 -1.93 8.12
N ARG A 86 17.56 -2.80 7.17
CA ARG A 86 18.25 -2.94 5.89
C ARG A 86 17.49 -2.30 4.73
N ILE A 87 18.25 -1.78 3.77
CA ILE A 87 17.74 -1.26 2.50
C ILE A 87 18.20 -2.18 1.38
N LEU A 88 17.23 -2.68 0.61
CA LEU A 88 17.39 -3.66 -0.46
C LEU A 88 16.93 -3.03 -1.79
N SER A 89 17.48 -3.48 -2.91
CA SER A 89 16.98 -3.14 -4.24
C SER A 89 15.67 -3.87 -4.55
N GLY A 90 15.02 -3.51 -5.65
CA GLY A 90 13.87 -4.22 -6.21
C GLY A 90 14.14 -5.70 -6.56
N GLY A 91 15.41 -6.08 -6.70
CA GLY A 91 15.86 -7.46 -6.86
C GLY A 91 16.26 -8.16 -5.56
N GLY A 92 16.08 -7.54 -4.39
CA GLY A 92 16.38 -8.11 -3.07
C GLY A 92 17.86 -8.11 -2.67
N LYS A 93 18.69 -7.29 -3.33
CA LYS A 93 20.12 -7.15 -2.99
C LYS A 93 20.34 -5.97 -2.04
N PRO A 94 21.18 -6.06 -1.00
CA PRO A 94 21.50 -4.91 -0.16
C PRO A 94 22.12 -3.76 -0.96
N ILE A 95 21.62 -2.54 -0.72
CA ILE A 95 22.10 -1.29 -1.33
C ILE A 95 22.51 -0.24 -0.30
N ASP A 96 22.46 -0.59 0.99
CA ASP A 96 22.87 0.23 2.13
C ASP A 96 24.39 0.19 2.41
N GLY A 97 25.19 -0.45 1.56
CA GLY A 97 26.62 -0.64 1.78
C GLY A 97 26.97 -1.68 2.87
N GLY A 98 25.96 -2.30 3.49
CA GLY A 98 26.16 -3.38 4.46
C GLY A 98 26.49 -4.73 3.80
N PRO A 99 26.84 -5.75 4.60
CA PRO A 99 27.14 -7.08 4.08
C PRO A 99 25.90 -7.76 3.49
N ALA A 100 26.13 -8.80 2.69
CA ALA A 100 25.07 -9.67 2.19
C ALA A 100 24.25 -10.28 3.34
N ILE A 101 22.93 -10.42 3.13
CA ILE A 101 22.05 -11.08 4.10
C ILE A 101 22.45 -12.55 4.20
N VAL A 102 22.68 -13.01 5.43
CA VAL A 102 22.84 -14.43 5.73
C VAL A 102 21.43 -14.97 6.01
N PRO A 103 20.84 -15.78 5.10
CA PRO A 103 19.46 -16.22 5.25
C PRO A 103 19.31 -17.29 6.32
N ASP A 104 18.24 -17.17 7.12
CA ASP A 104 17.73 -18.29 7.92
C ASP A 104 17.01 -19.30 7.02
N LYS A 105 16.27 -18.78 6.02
CA LYS A 105 15.55 -19.57 5.00
C LYS A 105 15.58 -18.89 3.64
N ARG A 106 15.31 -19.67 2.60
CA ARG A 106 15.03 -19.19 1.24
C ARG A 106 13.60 -19.55 0.88
N LEU A 107 12.74 -18.54 0.80
CA LEU A 107 11.30 -18.71 0.56
C LEU A 107 10.93 -18.28 -0.86
N ASP A 108 10.04 -19.01 -1.51
CA ASP A 108 9.52 -18.64 -2.84
C ASP A 108 8.75 -17.31 -2.75
N ILE A 109 9.02 -16.39 -3.67
CA ILE A 109 8.43 -15.05 -3.65
C ILE A 109 6.94 -15.03 -4.01
N ASN A 110 6.47 -16.03 -4.74
CA ASN A 110 5.06 -16.16 -5.10
C ASN A 110 4.19 -16.40 -3.86
N GLY A 111 4.79 -16.93 -2.79
CA GLY A 111 4.10 -17.25 -1.55
C GLY A 111 3.08 -18.38 -1.75
N ALA A 112 2.15 -18.50 -0.80
CA ALA A 112 1.08 -19.48 -0.86
C ALA A 112 -0.25 -18.83 -0.44
N ALA A 113 -1.34 -19.24 -1.09
CA ALA A 113 -2.66 -18.78 -0.70
C ALA A 113 -3.02 -19.27 0.71
N ILE A 114 -3.40 -18.34 1.59
CA ILE A 114 -3.84 -18.67 2.95
C ILE A 114 -5.18 -19.40 2.88
N ASN A 115 -5.25 -20.61 3.44
CA ASN A 115 -6.50 -21.38 3.51
C ASN A 115 -7.61 -20.54 4.18
N PRO A 116 -8.77 -20.34 3.54
CA PRO A 116 -9.86 -19.54 4.10
C PRO A 116 -10.32 -20.00 5.50
N TYR A 117 -10.29 -21.30 5.79
CA TYR A 117 -10.64 -21.81 7.11
C TYR A 117 -9.60 -21.45 8.18
N ALA A 118 -8.33 -21.33 7.78
CA ALA A 118 -7.22 -20.96 8.66
C ALA A 118 -7.14 -19.44 8.90
N ARG A 119 -7.81 -18.61 8.10
CA ARG A 119 -7.83 -17.16 8.30
C ARG A 119 -8.50 -16.78 9.62
N GLY A 120 -7.78 -16.01 10.43
CA GLY A 120 -8.32 -15.30 11.58
C GLY A 120 -9.11 -14.06 11.14
N THR A 121 -10.05 -13.61 11.97
CA THR A 121 -10.81 -12.39 11.70
C THR A 121 -9.93 -11.17 11.99
N PRO A 122 -9.78 -10.23 11.04
CA PRO A 122 -9.15 -8.94 11.30
C PRO A 122 -9.78 -8.27 12.52
N ARG A 123 -8.94 -7.88 13.48
CA ARG A 123 -9.36 -7.25 14.73
C ARG A 123 -8.24 -6.34 15.23
N ASP A 124 -8.65 -5.41 16.08
CA ASP A 124 -7.81 -4.47 16.80
C ASP A 124 -7.30 -3.32 15.93
N PHE A 125 -7.20 -2.18 16.60
CA PHE A 125 -6.87 -0.89 16.02
C PHE A 125 -5.37 -0.78 15.72
N ILE A 126 -5.02 -0.29 14.53
CA ILE A 126 -3.69 0.26 14.26
C ILE A 126 -3.80 1.77 14.31
N GLN A 127 -3.08 2.40 15.24
CA GLN A 127 -2.96 3.85 15.27
C GLN A 127 -1.97 4.29 14.21
N THR A 128 -2.44 5.02 13.21
CA THR A 128 -1.58 5.65 12.19
C THR A 128 -1.09 7.03 12.61
N GLY A 129 -1.74 7.64 13.60
CA GLY A 129 -1.46 9.00 14.05
C GLY A 129 -2.19 10.07 13.25
N ILE A 130 -2.83 9.72 12.12
CA ILE A 130 -3.55 10.63 11.23
C ILE A 130 -5.05 10.61 11.53
N SER A 131 -5.61 11.76 11.92
CA SER A 131 -7.00 11.85 12.42
C SER A 131 -8.08 11.35 11.44
N THR A 132 -7.91 11.61 10.14
CA THR A 132 -8.86 11.19 9.08
C THR A 132 -8.76 9.71 8.72
N ILE A 133 -7.66 9.06 9.06
CA ILE A 133 -7.54 7.61 8.95
C ILE A 133 -8.06 6.99 10.24
N ASP A 134 -7.48 7.34 11.38
CA ASP A 134 -7.77 6.71 12.67
C ASP A 134 -9.22 6.92 13.12
N GLY A 135 -9.75 8.14 12.96
CA GLY A 135 -11.06 8.55 13.48
C GLY A 135 -12.25 8.32 12.55
N THR A 136 -12.03 8.24 11.23
CA THR A 136 -13.12 8.10 10.25
C THR A 136 -13.00 6.93 9.29
N ASN A 137 -11.78 6.39 9.09
CA ASN A 137 -11.52 5.30 8.15
C ASN A 137 -10.53 4.29 8.76
N THR A 138 -10.81 3.88 9.99
CA THR A 138 -9.86 3.17 10.86
C THR A 138 -9.23 1.96 10.18
N LEU A 139 -7.90 1.86 10.28
CA LEU A 139 -7.12 0.70 9.85
C LEU A 139 -7.15 -0.41 10.90
N VAL A 140 -7.47 -1.62 10.46
CA VAL A 140 -7.54 -2.82 11.31
C VAL A 140 -6.39 -3.77 11.02
N ARG A 141 -5.86 -4.47 12.03
CA ARG A 141 -4.79 -5.44 11.80
C ARG A 141 -5.24 -6.55 10.86
N GLY A 142 -4.42 -6.84 9.85
CA GLY A 142 -4.72 -7.82 8.81
C GLY A 142 -5.55 -7.27 7.64
N GLN A 143 -5.94 -5.99 7.67
CA GLN A 143 -6.69 -5.35 6.59
C GLN A 143 -5.78 -4.96 5.42
N LYS A 144 -6.38 -4.89 4.22
CA LYS A 144 -5.80 -4.23 3.04
C LYS A 144 -6.57 -2.94 2.73
N LEU A 145 -5.97 -1.79 3.04
CA LEU A 145 -6.58 -0.46 2.92
C LEU A 145 -5.69 0.47 2.08
N PRO A 146 -5.98 0.64 0.77
CA PRO A 146 -5.14 1.40 -0.14
C PRO A 146 -5.36 2.91 -0.02
N ILE A 147 -4.37 3.66 -0.50
CA ILE A 147 -4.43 5.13 -0.69
C ILE A 147 -4.47 5.43 -2.18
N PHE A 148 -5.54 6.10 -2.61
CA PHE A 148 -5.74 6.59 -3.96
C PHE A 148 -5.31 8.05 -4.01
N SER A 149 -4.26 8.29 -4.77
CA SER A 149 -3.63 9.59 -4.97
C SER A 149 -3.73 10.01 -6.43
N SER A 150 -3.18 11.19 -6.75
CA SER A 150 -3.00 11.69 -8.10
C SER A 150 -1.61 12.31 -8.22
N ALA A 151 -1.12 12.47 -9.45
CA ALA A 151 0.21 13.03 -9.69
C ALA A 151 0.36 14.43 -9.04
N GLY A 152 1.48 14.64 -8.35
CA GLY A 152 1.77 15.90 -7.64
C GLY A 152 1.14 16.05 -6.26
N LEU A 153 0.38 15.06 -5.76
CA LEU A 153 -0.15 15.07 -4.39
C LEU A 153 0.83 14.45 -3.38
N PRO A 154 0.77 14.81 -2.08
CA PRO A 154 1.78 14.42 -1.07
C PRO A 154 1.57 13.00 -0.50
N HIS A 155 1.29 12.01 -1.35
CA HIS A 155 1.07 10.62 -0.92
C HIS A 155 2.31 9.96 -0.33
N ASN A 156 3.49 10.31 -0.84
CA ASN A 156 4.77 9.84 -0.31
C ASN A 156 5.02 10.34 1.12
N GLU A 157 4.69 11.61 1.39
CA GLU A 157 4.80 12.19 2.73
C GLU A 157 3.83 11.51 3.72
N ILE A 158 2.60 11.23 3.28
CA ILE A 158 1.60 10.50 4.07
C ILE A 158 2.10 9.08 4.35
N ALA A 159 2.65 8.39 3.35
CA ALA A 159 3.19 7.04 3.50
C ALA A 159 4.29 6.97 4.56
N LEU A 160 5.22 7.93 4.52
CA LEU A 160 6.26 8.05 5.53
C LEU A 160 5.70 8.40 6.91
N GLN A 161 4.74 9.33 6.98
CA GLN A 161 4.10 9.66 8.26
C GLN A 161 3.49 8.42 8.91
N ILE A 162 2.77 7.60 8.13
CA ILE A 162 2.22 6.33 8.61
C ILE A 162 3.34 5.38 9.02
N ALA A 163 4.40 5.21 8.21
CA ALA A 163 5.52 4.34 8.56
C ALA A 163 6.22 4.74 9.87
N ARG A 164 6.33 6.04 10.15
CA ARG A 164 6.91 6.58 11.38
C ARG A 164 6.01 6.44 12.59
N GLN A 165 4.70 6.66 12.43
CA GLN A 165 3.76 6.79 13.55
C GLN A 165 3.00 5.50 13.86
N ALA A 166 2.93 4.56 12.92
CA ALA A 166 2.18 3.32 13.06
C ALA A 166 2.59 2.51 14.29
N LYS A 167 1.59 2.18 15.11
CA LYS A 167 1.72 1.37 16.33
C LYS A 167 0.39 0.72 16.73
N VAL A 168 0.47 -0.31 17.57
CA VAL A 168 -0.70 -0.93 18.20
C VAL A 168 -0.78 -0.42 19.65
N PRO A 169 -1.74 0.47 19.99
CA PRO A 169 -1.81 1.05 21.33
C PRO A 169 -1.98 -0.01 22.42
N GLY A 170 -1.20 0.12 23.50
CA GLY A 170 -1.31 -0.76 24.67
C GLY A 170 -0.76 -2.18 24.49
N SER A 171 -0.18 -2.50 23.34
CA SER A 171 0.52 -3.77 23.12
C SER A 171 2.02 -3.62 23.31
N SER A 172 2.65 -4.65 23.89
CA SER A 172 4.11 -4.84 23.93
C SER A 172 4.60 -5.73 22.77
N ASP A 173 3.72 -6.09 21.84
CA ASP A 173 4.05 -6.93 20.70
C ASP A 173 4.97 -6.18 19.74
N GLU A 174 5.87 -6.94 19.11
CA GLU A 174 6.84 -6.40 18.17
C GLU A 174 6.14 -5.93 16.88
N PHE A 175 6.42 -4.69 16.47
CA PHE A 175 5.85 -4.07 15.28
C PHE A 175 6.94 -3.74 14.27
N ALA A 176 6.77 -4.18 13.02
CA ALA A 176 7.71 -3.92 11.94
C ALA A 176 7.01 -3.29 10.73
N VAL A 177 7.76 -2.50 9.96
CA VAL A 177 7.29 -1.92 8.70
C VAL A 177 8.06 -2.57 7.55
N VAL A 178 7.37 -2.98 6.50
CA VAL A 178 8.00 -3.37 5.25
C VAL A 178 7.58 -2.36 4.18
N PHE A 179 8.52 -1.56 3.73
CA PHE A 179 8.27 -0.50 2.75
C PHE A 179 8.81 -0.94 1.40
N ALA A 180 8.00 -0.90 0.35
CA ALA A 180 8.41 -1.25 -1.00
C ALA A 180 8.07 -0.13 -1.96
N ALA A 181 9.10 0.46 -2.56
CA ALA A 181 9.02 1.50 -3.57
C ALA A 181 9.27 0.91 -4.98
N MET A 182 8.43 1.23 -5.96
CA MET A 182 8.42 0.67 -7.31
C MET A 182 8.35 1.79 -8.34
N GLY A 183 9.40 1.92 -9.15
CA GLY A 183 9.49 2.92 -10.21
C GLY A 183 9.52 4.36 -9.70
N ILE A 184 9.96 4.60 -8.46
CA ILE A 184 10.02 5.96 -7.90
C ILE A 184 11.23 6.73 -8.43
N THR A 185 11.15 8.05 -8.42
CA THR A 185 12.27 8.91 -8.79
C THR A 185 13.39 8.83 -7.75
N ARG A 186 14.61 9.22 -8.16
CA ARG A 186 15.76 9.29 -7.24
C ARG A 186 15.55 10.33 -6.13
N GLU A 187 14.84 11.41 -6.43
CA GLU A 187 14.51 12.45 -5.45
C GLU A 187 13.58 11.91 -4.37
N GLU A 188 12.52 11.19 -4.75
CA GLU A 188 11.62 10.52 -3.81
C GLU A 188 12.35 9.46 -2.98
N ALA A 189 13.23 8.67 -3.60
CA ALA A 189 14.02 7.66 -2.90
C ALA A 189 14.93 8.30 -1.84
N ASN A 190 15.64 9.37 -2.20
CA ASN A 190 16.49 10.11 -1.27
C ASN A 190 15.67 10.73 -0.13
N TYR A 191 14.49 11.26 -0.43
CA TYR A 191 13.58 11.79 0.58
C TYR A 191 13.13 10.70 1.57
N PHE A 192 12.76 9.51 1.07
CA PHE A 192 12.42 8.37 1.92
C PHE A 192 13.57 7.96 2.82
N MET A 193 14.78 7.77 2.28
CA MET A 193 15.95 7.37 3.04
C MET A 193 16.30 8.40 4.13
N ALA A 194 16.34 9.69 3.78
CA ALA A 194 16.64 10.76 4.72
C ALA A 194 15.62 10.82 5.86
N ASP A 195 14.34 10.58 5.59
CA ASP A 195 13.31 10.59 6.62
C ASP A 195 13.36 9.36 7.55
N PHE A 196 13.62 8.17 7.00
CA PHE A 196 13.83 6.95 7.78
C PHE A 196 15.05 7.06 8.71
N GLU A 197 16.15 7.66 8.24
CA GLU A 197 17.35 7.92 9.02
C GLU A 197 17.11 8.98 10.11
N ARG A 198 16.51 10.12 9.74
CA ARG A 198 16.21 11.23 10.66
C ARG A 198 15.39 10.79 11.87
N THR A 199 14.46 9.87 11.66
CA THR A 199 13.46 9.49 12.67
C THR A 199 13.80 8.21 13.44
N GLY A 200 14.87 7.50 13.03
CA GLY A 200 15.21 6.18 13.58
C GLY A 200 14.21 5.08 13.23
N ALA A 201 13.19 5.38 12.41
CA ALA A 201 12.17 4.41 12.02
C ALA A 201 12.75 3.24 11.21
N LEU A 202 13.94 3.41 10.62
CA LEU A 202 14.64 2.37 9.87
C LEU A 202 14.93 1.13 10.73
N GLU A 203 15.23 1.27 12.03
CA GLU A 203 15.60 0.14 12.91
C GLU A 203 14.54 -0.97 12.96
N ARG A 204 13.27 -0.60 12.75
CA ARG A 204 12.12 -1.52 12.72
C ARG A 204 11.54 -1.69 11.32
N ALA A 205 12.24 -1.24 10.28
CA ALA A 205 11.77 -1.29 8.90
C ALA A 205 12.68 -2.15 8.01
N VAL A 206 12.08 -2.76 6.99
CA VAL A 206 12.80 -3.32 5.84
C VAL A 206 12.37 -2.53 4.62
N VAL A 207 13.31 -1.92 3.90
CA VAL A 207 13.00 -1.07 2.75
C VAL A 207 13.46 -1.74 1.47
N PHE A 208 12.56 -1.88 0.49
CA PHE A 208 12.86 -2.30 -0.87
C PHE A 208 12.70 -1.10 -1.79
N LEU A 209 13.74 -0.74 -2.54
CA LEU A 209 13.73 0.38 -3.48
C LEU A 209 13.97 -0.10 -4.90
N ASN A 210 13.00 0.14 -5.76
CA ASN A 210 13.13 0.05 -7.21
C ASN A 210 12.89 1.45 -7.80
N LEU A 211 13.89 1.96 -8.50
CA LEU A 211 13.89 3.30 -9.08
C LEU A 211 13.27 3.30 -10.49
N ALA A 212 12.94 4.49 -10.98
CA ALA A 212 12.39 4.69 -12.31
C ALA A 212 13.33 4.25 -13.45
N ASP A 213 14.65 4.30 -13.22
CA ASP A 213 15.70 3.84 -14.14
C ASP A 213 16.00 2.33 -14.03
N ASP A 214 15.48 1.65 -13.00
CA ASP A 214 15.60 0.20 -12.88
C ASP A 214 14.69 -0.55 -13.86
N PRO A 215 15.03 -1.80 -14.21
CA PRO A 215 14.24 -2.58 -15.17
C PRO A 215 12.79 -2.78 -14.73
N ALA A 216 11.85 -2.65 -15.68
CA ALA A 216 10.42 -2.79 -15.40
C ALA A 216 10.04 -4.15 -14.81
N VAL A 217 10.77 -5.23 -15.16
CA VAL A 217 10.51 -6.56 -14.59
C VAL A 217 10.83 -6.62 -13.10
N GLU A 218 11.80 -5.85 -12.60
CA GLU A 218 12.05 -5.81 -11.15
C GLU A 218 10.85 -5.23 -10.38
N ARG A 219 10.05 -4.34 -11.00
CA ARG A 219 8.83 -3.81 -10.38
C ARG A 219 7.80 -4.90 -10.11
N THR A 220 7.74 -5.95 -10.93
CA THR A 220 6.78 -7.05 -10.70
C THR A 220 7.23 -7.97 -9.57
N VAL A 221 8.54 -8.08 -9.34
CA VAL A 221 9.14 -8.93 -8.29
C VAL A 221 9.21 -8.20 -6.94
N THR A 222 9.47 -6.90 -6.94
CA THR A 222 9.62 -6.06 -5.74
C THR A 222 8.52 -6.26 -4.68
N PRO A 223 7.21 -6.15 -5.00
CA PRO A 223 6.16 -6.33 -3.99
C PRO A 223 6.08 -7.77 -3.47
N ARG A 224 6.44 -8.76 -4.30
CA ARG A 224 6.49 -10.17 -3.90
C ARG A 224 7.63 -10.44 -2.91
N LEU A 225 8.79 -9.80 -3.09
CA LEU A 225 9.90 -9.85 -2.13
C LEU A 225 9.52 -9.23 -0.78
N ALA A 226 8.89 -8.06 -0.84
CA ALA A 226 8.40 -7.35 0.34
C ALA A 226 7.37 -8.18 1.11
N LEU A 227 6.37 -8.73 0.43
CA LEU A 227 5.34 -9.55 1.06
C LEU A 227 5.90 -10.86 1.62
N THR A 228 6.85 -11.50 0.94
CA THR A 228 7.52 -12.71 1.46
C THR A 228 8.31 -12.42 2.72
N THR A 229 8.96 -11.26 2.77
CA THR A 229 9.64 -10.78 3.99
C THR A 229 8.63 -10.49 5.10
N ALA A 230 7.51 -9.84 4.78
CA ALA A 230 6.46 -9.54 5.73
C ALA A 230 5.81 -10.80 6.32
N GLU A 231 5.52 -11.80 5.49
CA GLU A 231 4.96 -13.09 5.92
C GLU A 231 5.92 -13.86 6.83
N TYR A 232 7.23 -13.85 6.53
CA TYR A 232 8.24 -14.44 7.39
C TYR A 232 8.28 -13.76 8.77
N LEU A 233 8.38 -12.43 8.79
CA LEU A 233 8.38 -11.65 10.04
C LEU A 233 7.08 -11.89 10.84
N ALA A 234 5.93 -11.92 10.18
CA ALA A 234 4.64 -12.07 10.84
C ALA A 234 4.37 -13.50 11.32
N TYR A 235 4.40 -14.47 10.42
CA TYR A 235 3.88 -15.81 10.67
C TYR A 235 4.92 -16.74 11.30
N GLU A 236 6.22 -16.49 11.09
CA GLU A 236 7.27 -17.28 11.74
C GLU A 236 7.84 -16.60 12.99
N LEU A 237 8.05 -15.28 12.94
CA LEU A 237 8.65 -14.53 14.05
C LEU A 237 7.63 -13.81 14.95
N GLY A 238 6.34 -13.81 14.58
CA GLY A 238 5.26 -13.28 15.41
C GLY A 238 5.10 -11.76 15.40
N TYR A 239 5.72 -11.04 14.46
CA TYR A 239 5.61 -9.59 14.35
C TYR A 239 4.23 -9.14 13.84
N HIS A 240 3.78 -7.97 14.27
CA HIS A 240 2.74 -7.23 13.55
C HIS A 240 3.42 -6.41 12.46
N VAL A 241 3.16 -6.77 11.20
CA VAL A 241 3.82 -6.15 10.06
C VAL A 241 2.85 -5.24 9.31
N LEU A 242 3.26 -3.99 9.11
CA LEU A 242 2.62 -3.06 8.20
C LEU A 242 3.42 -3.00 6.90
N VAL A 243 2.80 -3.40 5.80
CA VAL A 243 3.40 -3.36 4.47
C VAL A 243 2.88 -2.15 3.71
N ILE A 244 3.78 -1.29 3.25
CA ILE A 244 3.46 -0.13 2.43
C ILE A 244 4.03 -0.39 1.03
N LEU A 245 3.17 -0.40 0.02
CA LEU A 245 3.56 -0.64 -1.37
C LEU A 245 3.29 0.63 -2.17
N THR A 246 4.30 1.25 -2.75
CA THR A 246 4.16 2.47 -3.58
C THR A 246 5.10 2.38 -4.79
N ASP A 247 4.76 2.73 -6.03
CA ASP A 247 3.45 3.05 -6.55
C ASP A 247 2.89 1.85 -7.33
N MET A 248 1.69 1.38 -6.97
CA MET A 248 1.02 0.29 -7.68
C MET A 248 0.61 0.67 -9.12
N THR A 249 0.55 1.95 -9.46
CA THR A 249 0.39 2.40 -10.85
C THR A 249 1.62 2.04 -11.68
N ASN A 250 2.83 2.24 -11.14
CA ASN A 250 4.08 1.85 -11.81
C ASN A 250 4.19 0.32 -11.96
N TYR A 251 3.66 -0.43 -10.98
CA TYR A 251 3.52 -1.89 -11.08
C TYR A 251 2.61 -2.28 -12.25
N CYS A 252 1.42 -1.68 -12.36
CA CYS A 252 0.48 -1.94 -13.44
C CYS A 252 1.02 -1.52 -14.81
N GLU A 253 1.78 -0.42 -14.90
CA GLU A 253 2.47 -0.03 -16.12
C GLU A 253 3.56 -1.03 -16.52
N ALA A 254 4.29 -1.59 -15.55
CA ALA A 254 5.25 -2.65 -15.82
C ALA A 254 4.57 -3.92 -16.36
N LEU A 255 3.44 -4.32 -15.77
CA LEU A 255 2.62 -5.42 -16.31
C LEU A 255 2.17 -5.13 -17.74
N ARG A 256 1.69 -3.92 -18.01
CA ARG A 256 1.26 -3.49 -19.34
C ARG A 256 2.40 -3.56 -20.37
N GLN A 257 3.59 -3.08 -19.98
CA GLN A 257 4.79 -3.14 -20.83
C GLN A 257 5.20 -4.59 -21.12
N ILE A 258 5.15 -5.46 -20.11
CA ILE A 258 5.49 -6.89 -20.26
C ILE A 258 4.48 -7.58 -21.17
N GLY A 259 3.18 -7.38 -20.96
CA GLY A 259 2.13 -7.99 -21.79
C GLY A 259 2.21 -7.52 -23.25
N ALA A 260 2.46 -6.22 -23.47
CA ALA A 260 2.66 -5.69 -24.82
C ALA A 260 3.91 -6.29 -25.49
N ALA A 261 5.01 -6.46 -24.76
CA ALA A 261 6.22 -7.06 -25.30
C ALA A 261 6.09 -8.57 -25.59
N ARG A 262 5.09 -9.23 -24.99
CA ARG A 262 4.70 -10.61 -25.29
C ARG A 262 3.64 -10.72 -26.39
N GLU A 263 3.22 -9.59 -26.97
CA GLU A 263 2.12 -9.53 -27.96
C GLU A 263 0.81 -10.16 -27.42
N GLU A 264 0.57 -10.07 -26.11
CA GLU A 264 -0.67 -10.53 -25.50
C GLU A 264 -1.85 -9.65 -25.94
N VAL A 265 -3.05 -10.25 -26.03
CA VAL A 265 -4.27 -9.49 -26.37
C VAL A 265 -4.53 -8.48 -25.24
N PRO A 266 -4.55 -7.17 -25.53
CA PRO A 266 -4.75 -6.16 -24.50
C PRO A 266 -6.20 -6.15 -24.02
N GLY A 267 -6.39 -5.94 -22.73
CA GLY A 267 -7.68 -5.71 -22.11
C GLY A 267 -8.10 -4.24 -22.12
N ARG A 268 -8.91 -3.84 -21.13
CA ARG A 268 -9.44 -2.47 -21.01
C ARG A 268 -8.31 -1.46 -20.85
N ARG A 269 -8.34 -0.38 -21.66
CA ARG A 269 -7.31 0.68 -21.72
C ARG A 269 -5.87 0.17 -21.94
N GLY A 270 -5.71 -1.02 -22.55
CA GLY A 270 -4.39 -1.55 -22.91
C GLY A 270 -3.71 -2.38 -21.82
N TYR A 271 -4.28 -2.49 -20.61
CA TYR A 271 -3.74 -3.35 -19.54
C TYR A 271 -3.99 -4.83 -19.82
N PRO A 272 -3.16 -5.74 -19.26
CA PRO A 272 -3.37 -7.18 -19.45
C PRO A 272 -4.71 -7.67 -18.88
N GLY A 273 -5.34 -8.64 -19.54
CA GLY A 273 -6.63 -9.20 -19.10
C GLY A 273 -6.59 -9.86 -17.71
N TYR A 274 -5.40 -10.30 -17.25
CA TYR A 274 -5.18 -10.93 -15.95
C TYR A 274 -4.80 -9.95 -14.83
N MET A 275 -4.82 -8.64 -15.08
CA MET A 275 -4.40 -7.63 -14.09
C MET A 275 -5.17 -7.75 -12.75
N TYR A 276 -6.45 -8.10 -12.79
CA TYR A 276 -7.23 -8.36 -11.57
C TYR A 276 -6.64 -9.50 -10.73
N THR A 277 -6.41 -10.66 -11.36
CA THR A 277 -5.88 -11.85 -10.68
C THR A 277 -4.46 -11.62 -10.17
N ASP A 278 -3.65 -10.90 -10.93
CA ASP A 278 -2.28 -10.59 -10.54
C ASP A 278 -2.22 -9.62 -9.34
N LEU A 279 -3.03 -8.55 -9.34
CA LEU A 279 -3.18 -7.68 -8.16
C LEU A 279 -3.75 -8.46 -6.95
N ALA A 280 -4.69 -9.37 -7.16
CA ALA A 280 -5.24 -10.19 -6.09
C ALA A 280 -4.17 -11.08 -5.45
N SER A 281 -3.22 -11.61 -6.24
CA SER A 281 -2.09 -12.41 -5.72
C SER A 281 -1.19 -11.63 -4.74
N ILE A 282 -1.16 -10.30 -4.84
CA ILE A 282 -0.42 -9.39 -3.95
C ILE A 282 -1.29 -9.04 -2.74
N TYR A 283 -2.48 -8.49 -2.98
CA TYR A 283 -3.31 -7.93 -1.92
C TYR A 283 -3.89 -8.99 -0.98
N GLU A 284 -4.21 -10.19 -1.47
CA GLU A 284 -4.77 -11.26 -0.62
C GLU A 284 -3.76 -11.92 0.32
N ARG A 285 -2.48 -11.53 0.28
CA ARG A 285 -1.45 -11.97 1.25
C ARG A 285 -1.60 -11.27 2.61
N ALA A 286 -2.40 -10.21 2.70
CA ALA A 286 -2.78 -9.59 3.96
C ALA A 286 -3.70 -10.51 4.78
N GLY A 287 -3.55 -10.47 6.11
CA GLY A 287 -4.44 -11.17 7.02
C GLY A 287 -3.83 -11.58 8.35
N ILE A 288 -4.61 -12.38 9.06
CA ILE A 288 -4.25 -13.04 10.33
C ILE A 288 -4.46 -14.54 10.13
N ILE A 289 -3.62 -15.38 10.73
CA ILE A 289 -3.77 -16.84 10.71
C ILE A 289 -4.14 -17.33 12.11
N LYS A 290 -5.16 -18.17 12.21
CA LYS A 290 -5.61 -18.76 13.49
C LYS A 290 -4.46 -19.49 14.18
N GLY A 291 -4.24 -19.15 15.45
CA GLY A 291 -3.19 -19.77 16.27
C GLY A 291 -1.80 -19.14 16.12
N LEU A 292 -1.60 -18.22 15.17
CA LEU A 292 -0.38 -17.44 15.05
C LEU A 292 -0.58 -16.04 15.66
N LYS A 293 0.49 -15.47 16.22
CA LYS A 293 0.44 -14.16 16.89
C LYS A 293 0.53 -13.00 15.90
N GLY A 294 1.41 -13.10 14.91
CA GLY A 294 1.68 -12.01 13.98
C GLY A 294 0.57 -11.82 12.94
N SER A 295 0.65 -10.70 12.24
CA SER A 295 -0.34 -10.26 11.25
C SER A 295 0.32 -9.48 10.14
N VAL A 296 -0.21 -9.57 8.91
CA VAL A 296 0.22 -8.76 7.77
C VAL A 296 -0.89 -7.79 7.40
N THR A 297 -0.65 -6.50 7.57
CA THR A 297 -1.56 -5.41 7.15
C THR A 297 -0.96 -4.72 5.94
N GLN A 298 -1.77 -4.35 4.94
CA GLN A 298 -1.28 -3.70 3.72
C GLN A 298 -1.89 -2.31 3.51
N ILE A 299 -1.04 -1.36 3.12
CA ILE A 299 -1.41 -0.06 2.57
C ILE A 299 -0.77 0.06 1.18
N PRO A 300 -1.44 -0.44 0.12
CA PRO A 300 -1.03 -0.15 -1.24
C PRO A 300 -1.34 1.31 -1.59
N ILE A 301 -0.42 1.98 -2.28
CA ILE A 301 -0.57 3.37 -2.72
C ILE A 301 -0.54 3.37 -4.24
N LEU A 302 -1.54 4.02 -4.83
CA LEU A 302 -1.63 4.18 -6.28
C LEU A 302 -1.88 5.63 -6.68
N THR A 303 -1.34 6.03 -7.82
CA THR A 303 -1.68 7.31 -8.47
C THR A 303 -2.69 7.10 -9.59
N MET A 304 -3.86 7.71 -9.48
CA MET A 304 -4.95 7.62 -10.46
C MET A 304 -4.58 8.40 -11.73
N PRO A 305 -4.49 7.74 -12.90
CA PRO A 305 -4.20 8.45 -14.14
C PRO A 305 -5.33 9.43 -14.49
N GLY A 306 -4.98 10.71 -14.59
CA GLY A 306 -5.94 11.78 -14.89
C GLY A 306 -6.96 12.05 -13.78
N ASP A 307 -6.66 11.67 -12.53
CA ASP A 307 -7.60 11.80 -11.38
C ASP A 307 -8.92 11.02 -11.58
N ASP A 308 -8.90 10.00 -12.46
CA ASP A 308 -10.06 9.18 -12.82
C ASP A 308 -10.16 7.94 -11.92
N ILE A 309 -11.06 7.98 -10.93
CA ILE A 309 -11.33 6.83 -10.05
C ILE A 309 -11.93 5.62 -10.79
N THR A 310 -12.48 5.82 -12.00
CA THR A 310 -13.02 4.73 -12.83
C THR A 310 -11.97 4.07 -13.73
N HIS A 311 -10.72 4.54 -13.64
CA HIS A 311 -9.59 3.95 -14.32
C HIS A 311 -9.39 2.48 -13.86
N PRO A 312 -8.99 1.53 -14.73
CA PRO A 312 -8.85 0.12 -14.36
C PRO A 312 -8.01 -0.15 -13.10
N ILE A 313 -6.96 0.65 -12.85
CA ILE A 313 -6.09 0.50 -11.68
C ILE A 313 -6.83 0.73 -10.34
N PRO A 314 -7.42 1.91 -10.06
CA PRO A 314 -8.22 2.13 -8.86
C PRO A 314 -9.47 1.26 -8.81
N ASP A 315 -10.14 1.04 -9.94
CA ASP A 315 -11.35 0.20 -10.04
C ASP A 315 -11.08 -1.23 -9.56
N LEU A 316 -10.10 -1.92 -10.17
CA LEU A 316 -9.74 -3.29 -9.78
C LEU A 316 -9.16 -3.35 -8.37
N THR A 317 -8.39 -2.35 -7.94
CA THR A 317 -7.88 -2.29 -6.57
C THR A 317 -9.03 -2.22 -5.57
N GLY A 318 -10.01 -1.33 -5.76
CA GLY A 318 -11.17 -1.19 -4.88
C GLY A 318 -12.12 -2.41 -4.87
N TYR A 319 -12.13 -3.19 -5.96
CA TYR A 319 -12.83 -4.49 -5.99
C TYR A 319 -12.16 -5.55 -5.10
N ILE A 320 -10.84 -5.49 -4.93
CA ILE A 320 -10.07 -6.47 -4.16
C ILE A 320 -9.96 -6.02 -2.70
N THR A 321 -9.63 -4.75 -2.44
CA THR A 321 -9.35 -4.24 -1.10
C THR A 321 -10.62 -3.96 -0.28
N GLU A 322 -10.46 -3.79 1.04
CA GLU A 322 -11.58 -3.59 1.96
C GLU A 322 -11.89 -2.10 2.21
N GLY A 323 -11.86 -1.30 1.15
CA GLY A 323 -12.01 0.16 1.20
C GLY A 323 -10.91 0.89 0.46
N GLN A 324 -10.83 2.20 0.67
CA GLN A 324 -9.83 3.10 0.09
C GLN A 324 -9.78 4.42 0.86
N ILE A 325 -8.60 5.05 0.89
CA ILE A 325 -8.40 6.43 1.35
C ILE A 325 -8.11 7.28 0.13
N VAL A 326 -8.88 8.36 -0.09
CA VAL A 326 -8.73 9.21 -1.27
C VAL A 326 -8.08 10.52 -0.89
N ILE A 327 -6.99 10.86 -1.57
CA ILE A 327 -6.33 12.16 -1.45
C ILE A 327 -6.95 13.13 -2.46
N SER A 328 -7.35 14.31 -2.00
CA SER A 328 -8.04 15.33 -2.77
C SER A 328 -7.10 16.43 -3.27
N PRO A 329 -7.04 16.67 -4.59
CA PRO A 329 -6.39 17.86 -5.15
C PRO A 329 -7.00 19.17 -4.65
N GLU A 330 -8.30 19.19 -4.35
CA GLU A 330 -8.97 20.40 -3.84
C GLU A 330 -8.45 20.80 -2.46
N LEU A 331 -8.38 19.84 -1.53
CA LEU A 331 -7.84 20.09 -0.19
C LEU A 331 -6.37 20.48 -0.24
N HIS A 332 -5.60 19.85 -1.15
CA HIS A 332 -4.20 20.19 -1.34
C HIS A 332 -4.01 21.63 -1.82
N ARG A 333 -4.82 22.09 -2.81
CA ARG A 333 -4.81 23.50 -3.28
C ARG A 333 -5.19 24.51 -2.19
N LYS A 334 -5.98 24.10 -1.19
CA LYS A 334 -6.29 24.91 0.01
C LYS A 334 -5.14 24.94 1.03
N GLY A 335 -4.02 24.27 0.78
CA GLY A 335 -2.90 24.16 1.71
C GLY A 335 -3.21 23.29 2.93
N ILE A 336 -4.13 22.33 2.81
CA ILE A 336 -4.48 21.38 3.88
C ILE A 336 -3.61 20.13 3.72
N TYR A 337 -2.98 19.72 4.81
CA TYR A 337 -2.22 18.48 4.90
C TYR A 337 -2.69 17.67 6.13
N PRO A 338 -2.78 16.33 6.04
CA PRO A 338 -2.81 15.56 4.79
C PRO A 338 -4.12 15.83 4.03
N PRO A 339 -4.11 16.00 2.69
CA PRO A 339 -5.31 16.36 1.94
C PRO A 339 -6.25 15.17 1.72
N ILE A 340 -6.68 14.48 2.78
CA ILE A 340 -7.56 13.31 2.72
C ILE A 340 -9.02 13.74 2.65
N ASN A 341 -9.74 13.30 1.62
CA ASN A 341 -11.17 13.49 1.51
C ASN A 341 -11.92 12.30 2.09
N VAL A 342 -12.63 12.54 3.19
CA VAL A 342 -13.36 11.49 3.92
C VAL A 342 -14.63 11.01 3.22
N LEU A 343 -15.19 11.77 2.27
CA LEU A 343 -16.46 11.41 1.62
C LEU A 343 -16.35 10.20 0.68
N PRO A 344 -15.38 10.13 -0.26
CA PRO A 344 -15.16 8.94 -1.08
C PRO A 344 -14.25 7.91 -0.40
N SER A 345 -13.72 8.21 0.78
CA SER A 345 -12.92 7.27 1.58
C SER A 345 -13.81 6.32 2.37
N LEU A 346 -13.36 5.09 2.56
CA LEU A 346 -14.08 4.08 3.33
C LEU A 346 -13.10 3.05 3.89
N SER A 347 -13.32 2.62 5.14
CA SER A 347 -12.77 1.37 5.67
C SER A 347 -13.92 0.42 6.01
N ARG A 348 -14.06 -0.67 5.26
CA ARG A 348 -15.16 -1.65 5.46
C ARG A 348 -15.04 -2.39 6.79
N LEU A 349 -13.80 -2.55 7.29
CA LEU A 349 -13.52 -3.29 8.51
C LEU A 349 -13.47 -2.41 9.76
N MET A 350 -13.66 -1.09 9.65
CA MET A 350 -13.58 -0.14 10.77
C MET A 350 -14.30 -0.63 12.03
N ASN A 351 -15.53 -1.16 11.89
CA ASN A 351 -16.33 -1.63 13.02
C ASN A 351 -15.69 -2.79 13.82
N LEU A 352 -14.74 -3.52 13.24
CA LEU A 352 -14.00 -4.60 13.91
C LEU A 352 -12.78 -4.10 14.70
N GLY A 353 -12.33 -2.87 14.46
CA GLY A 353 -11.17 -2.27 15.12
C GLY A 353 -11.51 -1.17 16.13
N ILE A 354 -12.78 -0.78 16.27
CA ILE A 354 -13.20 0.32 17.14
C ILE A 354 -14.09 -0.14 18.30
N GLY A 355 -14.28 0.75 19.27
CA GLY A 355 -15.23 0.55 20.37
C GLY A 355 -14.56 0.21 21.70
N LYS A 356 -15.39 -0.17 22.68
CA LYS A 356 -14.94 -0.43 24.05
C LYS A 356 -13.92 -1.56 24.10
N GLY A 357 -12.77 -1.29 24.74
CA GLY A 357 -11.66 -2.24 24.85
C GLY A 357 -10.69 -2.24 23.67
N MET A 358 -10.96 -1.48 22.61
CA MET A 358 -10.04 -1.28 21.48
C MET A 358 -9.64 0.19 21.33
N THR A 359 -10.62 1.09 21.16
CA THR A 359 -10.40 2.55 21.11
C THR A 359 -11.11 3.24 22.27
N ARG A 360 -12.37 3.60 22.07
CA ARG A 360 -13.28 4.26 23.02
C ARG A 360 -14.71 3.95 22.57
N ASP A 361 -15.67 3.99 23.48
CA ASP A 361 -17.07 3.60 23.26
C ASP A 361 -17.85 4.54 22.32
N ASP A 362 -17.42 5.79 22.18
CA ASP A 362 -18.02 6.82 21.35
C ASP A 362 -17.50 6.85 19.91
N HIS A 363 -16.41 6.14 19.58
CA HIS A 363 -15.69 6.28 18.30
C HIS A 363 -16.64 6.19 17.09
N LYS A 364 -17.49 5.15 17.02
CA LYS A 364 -18.40 4.98 15.88
C LYS A 364 -19.35 6.17 15.72
N LYS A 365 -19.90 6.66 16.83
CA LYS A 365 -20.86 7.77 16.84
C LYS A 365 -20.21 9.09 16.42
N VAL A 366 -18.99 9.34 16.91
CA VAL A 366 -18.19 10.50 16.49
C VAL A 366 -17.90 10.43 14.99
N SER A 367 -17.43 9.29 14.48
CA SER A 367 -17.17 9.10 13.05
C SER A 367 -18.41 9.36 12.19
N ASP A 368 -19.56 8.79 12.56
CA ASP A 368 -20.81 8.94 11.80
C ASP A 368 -21.30 10.40 11.80
N MET A 369 -21.15 11.10 12.93
CA MET A 369 -21.51 12.50 13.03
C MET A 369 -20.56 13.40 12.23
N MET A 370 -19.25 13.11 12.24
CA MET A 370 -18.27 13.80 11.41
C MET A 370 -18.59 13.69 9.93
N TYR A 371 -18.83 12.46 9.46
CA TYR A 371 -19.15 12.21 8.06
C TYR A 371 -20.43 12.94 7.65
N SER A 372 -21.50 12.79 8.44
CA SER A 372 -22.78 13.43 8.14
C SER A 372 -22.69 14.95 8.14
N GLY A 373 -22.05 15.53 9.16
CA GLY A 373 -21.92 16.98 9.26
C GLY A 373 -21.05 17.57 8.15
N TYR A 374 -19.98 16.87 7.77
CA TYR A 374 -19.12 17.31 6.67
C TYR A 374 -19.83 17.20 5.32
N ALA A 375 -20.52 16.08 5.04
CA ALA A 375 -21.29 15.90 3.81
C ALA A 375 -22.36 16.99 3.64
N GLU A 376 -23.15 17.25 4.70
CA GLU A 376 -24.18 18.30 4.68
C GLU A 376 -23.58 19.69 4.46
N GLY A 377 -22.48 20.03 5.13
CA GLY A 377 -21.79 21.30 4.91
C GLY A 377 -21.19 21.45 3.50
N VAL A 378 -20.69 20.38 2.90
CA VAL A 378 -20.20 20.38 1.51
C VAL A 378 -21.34 20.59 0.51
N ASP A 379 -22.48 19.92 0.69
CA ASP A 379 -23.67 20.12 -0.16
C ASP A 379 -24.17 21.58 -0.08
N LEU A 380 -24.14 22.15 1.12
CA LEU A 380 -24.51 23.55 1.35
C LEU A 380 -23.59 24.55 0.65
N ARG A 381 -22.30 24.25 0.45
CA ARG A 381 -21.40 25.12 -0.34
C ARG A 381 -21.88 25.26 -1.79
N GLY A 382 -22.42 24.18 -2.37
CA GLY A 382 -23.03 24.22 -3.69
C GLY A 382 -24.25 25.15 -3.74
N LEU A 383 -25.11 25.10 -2.72
CA LEU A 383 -26.25 25.99 -2.60
C LEU A 383 -25.82 27.45 -2.42
N VAL A 384 -24.84 27.73 -1.56
CA VAL A 384 -24.30 29.08 -1.34
C VAL A 384 -23.76 29.69 -2.62
N ALA A 385 -23.12 28.91 -3.49
CA ALA A 385 -22.62 29.39 -4.78
C ALA A 385 -23.75 29.86 -5.73
N ILE A 386 -24.98 29.40 -5.51
CA ILE A 386 -26.16 29.73 -6.34
C ILE A 386 -26.98 30.88 -5.73
N VAL A 387 -27.32 30.79 -4.43
CA VAL A 387 -28.27 31.71 -3.77
C VAL A 387 -27.63 32.71 -2.80
N GLY A 388 -26.34 32.57 -2.52
CA GLY A 388 -25.63 33.38 -1.53
C GLY A 388 -25.77 32.86 -0.10
N LYS A 389 -24.82 33.24 0.78
CA LYS A 389 -24.77 32.75 2.17
C LYS A 389 -25.95 33.22 3.02
N ASP A 390 -26.44 34.43 2.78
CA ASP A 390 -27.50 35.05 3.58
C ASP A 390 -28.87 34.39 3.40
N ALA A 391 -29.04 33.55 2.36
CA ALA A 391 -30.25 32.79 2.12
C ALA A 391 -30.34 31.49 2.95
N LEU A 392 -29.28 31.11 3.65
CA LEU A 392 -29.24 29.89 4.47
C LEU A 392 -29.90 30.09 5.83
N SER A 393 -30.56 29.04 6.33
CA SER A 393 -31.05 28.99 7.71
C SER A 393 -29.89 29.02 8.71
N GLU A 394 -30.13 29.45 9.96
CA GLU A 394 -29.08 29.44 11.01
C GLU A 394 -28.47 28.05 11.23
N ARG A 395 -29.28 26.99 11.06
CA ARG A 395 -28.82 25.59 11.12
C ARG A 395 -27.80 25.32 10.01
N ASP A 396 -28.15 25.66 8.78
CA ASP A 396 -27.31 25.38 7.61
C ASP A 396 -26.02 26.21 7.65
N GLN A 397 -26.10 27.44 8.15
CA GLN A 397 -24.91 28.26 8.40
C GLN A 397 -23.94 27.57 9.38
N LYS A 398 -24.45 26.94 10.44
CA LYS A 398 -23.62 26.17 11.38
C LYS A 398 -23.00 24.92 10.76
N PHE A 399 -23.71 24.21 9.87
CA PHE A 399 -23.13 23.06 9.15
C PHE A 399 -22.06 23.49 8.14
N LEU A 400 -22.24 24.64 7.49
CA LEU A 400 -21.23 25.23 6.63
C LEU A 400 -19.96 25.59 7.42
N GLU A 401 -20.11 26.25 8.58
CA GLU A 401 -19.00 26.56 9.50
C GLU A 401 -18.33 25.29 10.04
N PHE A 402 -19.11 24.26 10.34
CA PHE A 402 -18.60 22.96 10.75
C PHE A 402 -17.73 22.32 9.67
N ALA A 403 -18.12 22.37 8.40
CA ALA A 403 -17.32 21.81 7.31
C ALA A 403 -15.99 22.55 7.12
N ASP A 404 -15.98 23.87 7.25
CA ASP A 404 -14.75 24.67 7.23
C ASP A 404 -13.85 24.36 8.44
N ALA A 405 -14.44 24.21 9.63
CA ALA A 405 -13.72 23.82 10.84
C ALA A 405 -13.16 22.40 10.74
N PHE A 406 -13.91 21.46 10.15
CA PHE A 406 -13.48 20.09 9.91
C PHE A 406 -12.22 20.05 9.05
N GLU A 407 -12.22 20.75 7.91
CA GLU A 407 -11.05 20.86 7.03
C GLU A 407 -9.83 21.49 7.74
N ASN A 408 -10.04 22.54 8.53
CA ASN A 408 -8.94 23.31 9.12
C ASN A 408 -8.43 22.81 10.48
N LYS A 409 -9.21 22.01 11.22
CA LYS A 409 -8.84 21.53 12.56
C LYS A 409 -8.71 20.02 12.64
N PHE A 410 -9.57 19.28 11.92
CA PHE A 410 -9.58 17.81 11.98
C PHE A 410 -8.73 17.19 10.89
N VAL A 411 -8.95 17.60 9.63
CA VAL A 411 -8.16 17.13 8.48
C VAL A 411 -6.75 17.71 8.54
N ARG A 412 -6.62 19.03 8.77
CA ARG A 412 -5.33 19.69 8.90
C ARG A 412 -4.58 19.18 10.13
N GLN A 413 -3.40 18.64 9.88
CA GLN A 413 -2.48 18.06 10.85
C GLN A 413 -1.05 18.27 10.33
N GLY A 414 -0.05 18.40 11.21
CA GLY A 414 1.36 18.44 10.78
C GLY A 414 1.85 17.07 10.28
N SER A 415 2.88 17.08 9.42
CA SER A 415 3.55 15.85 8.95
C SER A 415 4.31 15.10 10.05
N ASP A 416 4.79 15.82 11.07
CA ASP A 416 5.42 15.24 12.26
C ASP A 416 4.45 15.17 13.47
N GLU A 417 3.20 15.60 13.32
CA GLU A 417 2.20 15.53 14.39
C GLU A 417 1.60 14.11 14.45
N ASP A 418 1.76 13.43 15.59
CA ASP A 418 1.18 12.11 15.91
C ASP A 418 0.05 12.29 16.92
N ARG A 419 -1.20 12.22 16.45
CA ARG A 419 -2.38 12.30 17.32
C ARG A 419 -2.76 10.90 17.78
N THR A 420 -2.89 10.74 19.09
CA THR A 420 -3.53 9.56 19.67
C THR A 420 -5.01 9.50 19.29
N ILE A 421 -5.58 8.30 19.25
CA ILE A 421 -7.01 8.14 18.97
C ILE A 421 -7.88 8.92 19.98
N ALA A 422 -7.50 8.99 21.26
CA ALA A 422 -8.22 9.78 22.24
C ALA A 422 -8.22 11.28 21.90
N GLN A 423 -7.08 11.83 21.49
CA GLN A 423 -6.98 13.23 21.03
C GLN A 423 -7.80 13.47 19.77
N THR A 424 -7.76 12.57 18.77
CA THR A 424 -8.58 12.67 17.56
C THR A 424 -10.07 12.72 17.89
N LEU A 425 -10.55 11.85 18.80
CA LEU A 425 -11.96 11.86 19.21
C LEU A 425 -12.31 13.11 20.02
N ASP A 426 -11.42 13.59 20.89
CA ASP A 426 -11.64 14.81 21.66
C ASP A 426 -11.66 16.08 20.79
N VAL A 427 -10.78 16.19 19.78
CA VAL A 427 -10.87 17.22 18.73
C VAL A 427 -12.25 17.14 18.07
N GLY A 428 -12.73 15.93 17.83
CA GLY A 428 -14.03 15.73 17.23
C GLY A 428 -15.20 16.26 18.06
N TRP A 429 -15.22 15.91 19.34
CA TRP A 429 -16.18 16.46 20.30
C TRP A 429 -16.07 17.99 20.43
N GLY A 430 -14.87 18.54 20.34
CA GLY A 430 -14.65 19.99 20.30
C GLY A 430 -15.36 20.66 19.12
N MET A 431 -15.40 20.04 17.95
CA MET A 431 -16.11 20.58 16.78
C MET A 431 -17.63 20.48 16.91
N PHE A 432 -18.15 19.46 17.59
CA PHE A 432 -19.59 19.30 17.81
C PHE A 432 -20.21 20.44 18.64
N THR A 433 -19.42 21.21 19.40
CA THR A 433 -19.89 22.39 20.14
C THR A 433 -20.52 23.47 19.26
N GLN A 434 -20.19 23.50 17.96
CA GLN A 434 -20.75 24.46 17.00
C GLN A 434 -22.16 24.06 16.56
N LEU A 435 -22.49 22.77 16.63
CA LEU A 435 -23.76 22.22 16.18
C LEU A 435 -24.80 22.26 17.32
N PRO A 436 -26.09 22.46 17.01
CA PRO A 436 -27.15 22.34 18.00
C PRO A 436 -27.21 20.92 18.57
N GLU A 437 -27.45 20.78 19.88
CA GLU A 437 -27.54 19.46 20.54
C GLU A 437 -28.65 18.58 19.92
N SER A 438 -29.74 19.19 19.44
CA SER A 438 -30.82 18.50 18.73
C SER A 438 -30.36 17.82 17.43
N GLU A 439 -29.29 18.29 16.79
CA GLU A 439 -28.69 17.63 15.63
C GLU A 439 -27.78 16.48 16.06
N LEU A 440 -27.05 16.62 17.18
CA LEU A 440 -26.20 15.56 17.73
C LEU A 440 -27.04 14.36 18.21
N GLU A 441 -28.17 14.62 18.88
CA GLU A 441 -29.07 13.59 19.40
C GLU A 441 -29.69 12.69 18.29
N LYS A 442 -29.66 13.13 17.02
CA LYS A 442 -30.11 12.29 15.88
C LYS A 442 -29.21 11.08 15.64
N ARG A 443 -27.95 11.12 16.07
CA ARG A 443 -26.95 10.08 15.79
C ARG A 443 -26.22 9.58 17.03
N ILE A 444 -26.00 10.46 18.00
CA ILE A 444 -25.23 10.20 19.21
C ILE A 444 -26.16 10.03 20.39
N ASP A 445 -25.96 8.96 21.16
CA ASP A 445 -26.75 8.68 22.35
C ASP A 445 -26.52 9.75 23.43
N ARG A 446 -27.58 10.14 24.12
CA ARG A 446 -27.55 11.23 25.11
C ARG A 446 -26.53 11.03 26.23
N ASP A 447 -26.31 9.77 26.63
CA ASP A 447 -25.34 9.43 27.66
C ASP A 447 -23.89 9.73 27.21
N LEU A 448 -23.58 9.49 25.93
CA LEU A 448 -22.28 9.82 25.35
C LEU A 448 -22.10 11.35 25.25
N ILE A 449 -23.14 12.08 24.85
CA ILE A 449 -23.13 13.55 24.82
C ILE A 449 -22.81 14.10 26.21
N LYS A 450 -23.52 13.66 27.25
CA LYS A 450 -23.28 14.13 28.63
C LYS A 450 -21.88 13.78 29.15
N THR A 451 -21.30 12.68 28.68
CA THR A 451 -20.00 12.18 29.15
C THR A 451 -18.82 12.90 28.48
N TYR A 452 -18.91 13.12 27.16
CA TYR A 452 -17.77 13.53 26.35
C TYR A 452 -17.86 14.96 25.81
N HIS A 453 -19.07 15.51 25.66
CA HIS A 453 -19.23 16.84 25.08
C HIS A 453 -18.65 17.91 26.01
N PRO A 454 -17.82 18.86 25.50
CA PRO A 454 -17.14 19.85 26.33
C PRO A 454 -18.06 20.68 27.22
N ASN A 455 -19.28 21.00 26.76
CA ASN A 455 -20.25 21.77 27.56
C ASN A 455 -20.71 21.05 28.84
N TYR A 456 -20.53 19.73 28.94
CA TYR A 456 -20.92 18.92 30.09
C TYR A 456 -19.72 18.38 30.89
N ARG A 457 -18.50 18.47 30.33
CA ARG A 457 -17.26 18.20 31.07
C ARG A 457 -17.00 19.34 32.06
N LYS A 458 -17.08 19.04 33.36
CA LYS A 458 -16.71 19.97 34.43
C LYS A 458 -15.21 20.15 34.56
#